data_AF-A0A848GBF1-F1
#
_entry.id   AF-A0A848GBF1-F1
#
_cell.length_a   1.000
_cell.length_b   1.000
_cell.length_c   1.000
_cell.angle_alpha   90.00
_cell.angle_beta   90.00
_cell.angle_gamma   90.00
#
_symmetry.space_group_name_H-M   'P 1'
#
loop_
_entity.id
_entity.type
_entity.pdbx_description
1 polymer ?
#
loop_
_entity_poly.entity_id
_entity_poly.type
_entity_poly.pdbx_seq_one_letter_code
_entity_poly.pdbx_strand_id
1 'polypeptide(L)'
;MSCTCRKSADPLLGDPDRYVSFIGLDCDARAAHLMQRVRHYIDDPRHSNAFWEYFKKKAAGANGPRLDDLLLIHCHLGQIRELFEDLDDAEGLALVDGIEKECC
;
A
#
# COMPACT_ATOMS: atom_id res chain seq x y z
N MET A 1 -18.97 -47.25 -2.16
CA MET A 1 -18.00 -46.48 -2.96
C MET A 1 -17.42 -45.40 -2.05
N SER A 2 -16.26 -45.66 -1.47
CA SER A 2 -15.61 -44.76 -0.52
C SER A 2 -14.72 -43.80 -1.30
N CYS A 3 -14.99 -42.49 -1.19
CA CYS A 3 -14.25 -41.47 -1.90
C CYS A 3 -12.91 -41.19 -1.16
N THR A 4 -11.79 -41.46 -1.82
CA THR A 4 -10.41 -41.46 -1.29
C THR A 4 -9.73 -40.09 -1.40
N CYS A 5 -10.44 -38.98 -1.12
CA CYS A 5 -9.92 -37.62 -1.39
C CYS A 5 -9.41 -36.88 -0.15
N ARG A 6 -9.36 -37.50 1.04
CA ARG A 6 -8.79 -36.85 2.22
C ARG A 6 -7.26 -36.92 2.15
N LYS A 7 -6.66 -36.07 1.32
CA LYS A 7 -5.22 -35.80 1.36
C LYS A 7 -4.94 -35.03 2.65
N SER A 8 -4.20 -35.67 3.54
CA SER A 8 -3.50 -35.02 4.65
C SER A 8 -2.67 -33.85 4.10
N ALA A 9 -2.66 -32.73 4.83
CA ALA A 9 -1.87 -31.55 4.50
C ALA A 9 -0.42 -31.96 4.20
N ASP A 10 0.06 -31.60 3.01
CA ASP A 10 1.42 -31.83 2.56
C ASP A 10 2.37 -30.92 3.38
N PRO A 11 3.41 -31.44 4.06
CA PRO A 11 4.35 -30.61 4.81
C PRO A 11 5.18 -29.66 3.92
N LEU A 12 5.08 -29.79 2.59
CA LEU A 12 5.71 -28.94 1.60
C LEU A 12 4.81 -27.81 1.08
N LEU A 13 3.61 -27.65 1.65
CA LEU A 13 2.73 -26.51 1.33
C LEU A 13 3.38 -25.25 1.92
N GLY A 14 4.18 -24.60 1.08
CA GLY A 14 4.84 -23.33 1.36
C GLY A 14 3.87 -22.27 1.87
N ASP A 15 4.47 -21.26 2.50
CA ASP A 15 3.92 -20.01 3.06
C ASP A 15 2.39 -19.87 2.94
N PRO A 16 1.64 -19.69 4.05
CA PRO A 16 0.18 -19.57 4.04
C PRO A 16 -0.30 -18.68 2.89
N ASP A 17 -1.45 -19.06 2.31
CA ASP A 17 -2.09 -18.35 1.19
C ASP A 17 -1.84 -16.84 1.31
N ARG A 18 -1.17 -16.27 0.30
CA ARG A 18 -0.68 -14.87 0.31
C ARG A 18 -1.81 -13.91 0.59
N TYR A 19 -3.04 -14.28 0.22
CA TYR A 19 -4.23 -13.49 0.43
C TYR A 19 -4.90 -13.90 1.74
N VAL A 20 -4.52 -13.21 2.81
CA VAL A 20 -5.28 -13.20 4.06
C VAL A 20 -6.70 -12.73 3.79
N SER A 21 -7.68 -13.37 4.45
CA SER A 21 -9.09 -12.98 4.38
C SER A 21 -9.25 -11.47 4.64
N PHE A 22 -9.98 -10.77 3.77
CA PHE A 22 -10.30 -9.35 3.88
C PHE A 22 -11.14 -8.97 5.11
N ILE A 23 -11.58 -9.95 5.90
CA ILE A 23 -12.43 -9.73 7.07
C ILE A 23 -11.60 -9.10 8.20
N GLY A 24 -11.89 -7.83 8.50
CA GLY A 24 -11.27 -7.09 9.61
C GLY A 24 -10.07 -6.23 9.21
N LEU A 25 -9.75 -6.12 7.91
CA LEU A 25 -8.73 -5.19 7.41
C LEU A 25 -9.36 -3.82 7.16
N ASP A 26 -8.84 -2.80 7.83
CA ASP A 26 -9.20 -1.39 7.60
C ASP A 26 -8.17 -0.77 6.65
N CYS A 27 -8.29 -1.09 5.36
CA CYS A 27 -7.40 -0.59 4.33
C CYS A 27 -7.54 0.91 4.11
N ASP A 28 -8.73 1.47 4.32
CA ASP A 28 -8.98 2.91 4.19
C ASP A 28 -8.23 3.70 5.27
N ALA A 29 -8.29 3.26 6.54
CA ALA A 29 -7.56 3.91 7.62
C ALA A 29 -6.04 3.80 7.44
N ARG A 30 -5.55 2.66 6.96
CA ARG A 30 -4.12 2.46 6.67
C ARG A 30 -3.65 3.32 5.50
N ALA A 31 -4.44 3.39 4.42
CA ALA A 31 -4.17 4.26 3.29
C ALA A 31 -4.13 5.73 3.71
N ALA A 32 -5.10 6.18 4.53
CA ALA A 32 -5.11 7.53 5.08
C ALA A 32 -3.85 7.81 5.94
N HIS A 33 -3.42 6.85 6.76
CA HIS A 33 -2.20 6.99 7.57
C HIS A 33 -0.94 7.09 6.70
N LEU A 34 -0.79 6.20 5.72
CA LEU A 34 0.30 6.25 4.76
C LEU A 34 0.30 7.61 4.02
N MET A 35 -0.88 8.12 3.67
CA MET A 35 -0.99 9.38 2.96
C MET A 35 -0.66 10.60 3.78
N GLN A 36 -1.00 10.61 5.07
CA GLN A 36 -0.49 11.63 5.98
C GLN A 36 1.03 11.63 6.07
N ARG A 37 1.66 10.45 6.11
CA ARG A 37 3.11 10.31 6.16
C ARG A 37 3.80 10.76 4.89
N VAL A 38 3.27 10.38 3.71
CA VAL A 38 3.76 10.89 2.43
C VAL A 38 3.68 12.41 2.41
N ARG A 39 2.53 12.98 2.78
CA ARG A 39 2.32 14.44 2.84
C ARG A 39 3.28 15.15 3.79
N HIS A 40 3.65 14.53 4.91
CA HIS A 40 4.63 15.09 5.84
C HIS A 40 5.95 15.46 5.14
N TYR A 41 6.42 14.64 4.21
CA TYR A 41 7.65 14.90 3.47
C TYR A 41 7.41 15.78 2.24
N ILE A 42 6.46 15.43 1.38
CA ILE A 42 6.31 16.08 0.05
C ILE A 42 5.69 17.48 0.11
N ASP A 43 5.23 17.92 1.29
CA ASP A 43 4.85 19.30 1.54
C ASP A 43 6.04 20.21 1.85
N ASP A 44 7.18 19.65 2.24
CA ASP A 44 8.44 20.38 2.27
C ASP A 44 9.00 20.49 0.83
N PRO A 45 9.22 21.70 0.30
CA PRO A 45 9.80 21.89 -1.03
C PRO A 45 11.16 21.23 -1.23
N ARG A 46 11.91 20.92 -0.16
CA ARG A 46 13.20 20.22 -0.22
C ARG A 46 13.06 18.75 -0.61
N HIS A 47 11.89 18.16 -0.38
CA HIS A 47 11.59 16.75 -0.69
C HIS A 47 10.53 16.60 -1.78
N SER A 48 10.05 17.72 -2.34
CA SER A 48 9.09 17.72 -3.45
C SER A 48 9.79 17.88 -4.81
N ASN A 49 9.09 17.47 -5.87
CA ASN A 49 9.49 17.64 -7.26
C ASN A 49 8.24 17.73 -8.15
N ALA A 50 8.41 17.85 -9.48
CA ALA A 50 7.29 17.97 -10.41
C ALA A 50 6.31 16.77 -10.33
N PHE A 51 6.80 15.58 -10.04
CA PHE A 51 5.97 14.40 -9.83
C PHE A 51 5.14 14.54 -8.54
N TRP A 52 5.76 14.91 -7.42
CA TRP A 52 5.04 15.10 -6.16
C TRP A 52 4.02 16.23 -6.21
N GLU A 53 4.29 17.31 -6.93
CA GLU A 53 3.30 18.36 -7.18
C GLU A 53 2.09 17.85 -7.99
N TYR A 54 2.32 16.98 -8.97
CA TYR A 54 1.24 16.34 -9.71
C TYR A 54 0.46 15.35 -8.84
N PHE A 55 1.16 14.55 -8.03
CA PHE A 55 0.58 13.62 -7.08
C PHE A 55 -0.36 14.34 -6.10
N LYS A 56 0.09 15.46 -5.50
CA LYS A 56 -0.72 16.29 -4.60
C LYS A 56 -1.98 16.84 -5.28
N LYS A 57 -1.87 17.25 -6.55
CA LYS A 57 -3.01 17.69 -7.36
C LYS A 57 -4.02 16.56 -7.57
N LYS A 58 -3.55 15.34 -7.86
CA LYS A 58 -4.43 14.16 -8.02
C LYS A 58 -5.13 13.77 -6.72
N ALA A 59 -4.42 13.77 -5.60
CA ALA A 59 -5.01 13.55 -4.27
C ALA A 59 -6.12 14.57 -3.94
N ALA A 60 -5.94 15.83 -4.37
CA ALA A 60 -6.93 16.89 -4.19
C ALA A 60 -8.10 16.85 -5.19
N GLY A 61 -8.12 15.92 -6.16
CA GLY A 61 -9.14 15.86 -7.21
C GLY A 61 -8.97 16.90 -8.32
N ALA A 62 -7.78 17.49 -8.49
CA ALA A 62 -7.53 18.35 -9.63
C ALA A 62 -7.46 17.48 -10.91
N ASN A 63 -8.30 17.82 -11.89
CA ASN A 63 -8.46 17.15 -13.20
C ASN A 63 -9.36 15.90 -13.23
N GLY A 64 -10.37 15.80 -12.35
CA GLY A 64 -11.39 14.74 -12.43
C GLY A 64 -12.07 14.47 -11.08
N PRO A 65 -12.81 13.36 -10.94
CA PRO A 65 -13.24 12.86 -9.64
C PRO A 65 -12.03 12.68 -8.73
N ARG A 66 -12.19 13.00 -7.43
CA ARG A 66 -11.17 12.69 -6.43
C ARG A 66 -10.97 11.17 -6.39
N LEU A 67 -9.72 10.73 -6.52
CA LEU A 67 -9.36 9.34 -6.32
C LEU A 67 -9.38 9.04 -4.83
N ASP A 68 -9.80 7.82 -4.50
CA ASP A 68 -9.60 7.25 -3.18
C ASP A 68 -8.09 7.13 -2.87
N ASP A 69 -7.73 7.26 -1.58
CA ASP A 69 -6.34 7.25 -1.14
C ASP A 69 -5.66 5.91 -1.44
N LEU A 70 -6.35 4.78 -1.25
CA LEU A 70 -5.81 3.46 -1.52
C LEU A 70 -5.53 3.27 -3.02
N LEU A 71 -6.45 3.72 -3.87
CA LEU A 71 -6.24 3.68 -5.33
C LEU A 71 -5.04 4.53 -5.75
N LEU A 72 -4.91 5.73 -5.20
CA LEU A 72 -3.80 6.62 -5.53
C LEU A 72 -2.45 6.07 -5.06
N ILE A 73 -2.42 5.48 -3.86
CA ILE A 73 -1.25 4.79 -3.32
C ILE A 73 -0.88 3.61 -4.20
N HIS A 74 -1.84 2.76 -4.57
CA HIS A 74 -1.60 1.58 -5.41
C HIS A 74 -0.96 1.95 -6.75
N CYS A 75 -1.42 3.03 -7.40
CA CYS A 75 -0.83 3.51 -8.66
C CYS A 75 0.59 4.05 -8.53
N HIS A 76 1.03 4.41 -7.32
CA HIS A 76 2.29 5.11 -7.07
C HIS A 76 3.14 4.44 -5.98
N LEU A 77 2.89 3.17 -5.69
CA LEU A 77 3.47 2.46 -4.56
C LEU A 77 5.00 2.41 -4.63
N GLY A 78 5.55 2.19 -5.82
CA GLY A 78 6.99 2.20 -6.06
C GLY A 78 7.63 3.56 -5.76
N GLN A 79 7.04 4.67 -6.24
CA GLN A 79 7.57 6.01 -5.96
C GLN A 79 7.44 6.38 -4.47
N ILE A 80 6.39 5.91 -3.79
CA ILE A 80 6.22 6.09 -2.35
C ILE A 80 7.28 5.30 -1.58
N ARG A 81 7.59 4.07 -2.02
CA ARG A 81 8.68 3.27 -1.45
C ARG A 81 10.02 3.97 -1.61
N GLU A 82 10.35 4.40 -2.83
CA GLU A 82 11.59 5.14 -3.13
C GLU A 82 11.72 6.40 -2.24
N LEU A 83 10.62 7.14 -2.02
CA LEU A 83 10.62 8.30 -1.12
C LEU A 83 11.05 7.94 0.30
N PHE A 84 10.54 6.83 0.85
CA PHE A 84 10.90 6.43 2.21
C PHE A 84 12.29 5.80 2.29
N GLU A 85 12.75 5.12 1.24
CA GLU A 85 14.13 4.61 1.13
C GLU A 85 15.13 5.78 1.14
N ASP A 86 14.90 6.81 0.31
CA ASP A 86 15.76 8.01 0.24
C ASP A 86 15.82 8.80 1.55
N LEU A 87 14.80 8.67 2.40
CA LEU A 87 14.66 9.37 3.67
C LEU A 87 14.97 8.49 4.89
N ASP A 88 15.39 7.25 4.69
CA ASP A 88 15.65 6.24 5.73
C ASP A 88 14.44 6.05 6.69
N ASP A 89 13.22 6.15 6.17
CA ASP A 89 11.99 6.05 6.95
C ASP A 89 11.47 4.61 7.06
N ALA A 90 12.03 3.86 8.01
CA ALA A 90 11.67 2.46 8.25
C ALA A 90 10.19 2.22 8.59
N GLU A 91 9.54 3.19 9.27
CA GLU A 91 8.12 3.06 9.61
C GLU A 91 7.23 3.30 8.38
N GLY A 92 7.62 4.24 7.51
CA GLY A 92 7.00 4.43 6.20
C GLY A 92 7.10 3.17 5.33
N LEU A 93 8.28 2.55 5.29
CA LEU A 93 8.50 1.30 4.55
C LEU A 93 7.65 0.15 5.08
N ALA A 94 7.54 0.00 6.41
CA ALA A 94 6.69 -1.03 7.01
C ALA A 94 5.19 -0.83 6.68
N LEU A 95 4.73 0.42 6.59
CA LEU A 95 3.35 0.72 6.16
C LEU A 95 3.12 0.37 4.68
N VAL A 96 4.08 0.68 3.81
CA VAL A 96 4.03 0.30 2.39
C VAL A 96 3.96 -1.22 2.25
N ASP A 97 4.83 -1.96 2.91
CA ASP A 97 4.85 -3.43 2.87
C ASP A 97 3.53 -4.04 3.37
N GLY A 98 2.97 -3.50 4.46
CA GLY A 98 1.71 -3.96 5.01
C GLY A 98 0.52 -3.70 4.07
N ILE A 99 0.48 -2.52 3.43
CA ILE A 99 -0.56 -2.19 2.45
C ILE A 99 -0.41 -3.04 1.18
N GLU A 100 0.82 -3.24 0.70
CA GLU A 100 1.10 -4.07 -0.48
C GLU A 100 0.65 -5.52 -0.27
N LYS A 101 0.88 -6.07 0.92
CA LYS A 101 0.55 -7.46 1.23
C LYS A 101 -0.94 -7.68 1.53
N GLU A 102 -1.59 -6.73 2.20
CA GLU A 102 -2.92 -6.94 2.79
C GLU A 102 -4.04 -6.20 2.05
N CYS A 103 -3.72 -5.16 1.26
CA CYS A 103 -4.70 -4.26 0.64
C CYS A 103 -4.55 -4.09 -0.88
N CYS A 104 -3.58 -4.76 -1.53
CA CYS A 104 -3.27 -4.62 -2.96
C CYS A 104 -3.19 -5.97 -3.69
#